data_AF-A0A6N8HL33-F1
#
_entry.id   AF-A0A6N8HL33-F1
#
_cell.length_a   1.000
_cell.length_b   1.000
_cell.length_c   1.000
_cell.angle_alpha   90.00
_cell.angle_beta   90.00
_cell.angle_gamma   90.00
#
_symmetry.space_group_name_H-M   'P 1'
#
loop_
_entity.id
_entity.type
_entity.pdbx_description
1 polymer ?
#
loop_
_entity_poly.entity_id
_entity_poly.type
_entity_poly.pdbx_seq_one_letter_code
_entity_poly.pdbx_strand_id
1 'polypeptide(L)'
;MQQISDAILFHQADLVVLTEYKDHEAGMGLMKTLKQAGWSYTLSSEPPNKENGLLIASVYPFEAHAAPFSKKHGSHRWHEIYLPSFDLNVLGIHVPNVNETYDKRFFGEEITRYAYRRRNDRAMIVGDFNTARPDEKSSAPRKFSDYIMQLLEGGWTDAWKDIHGENLDYSWFSHKQNGFHLDYVFLSPSLSNHLTDTQFSHHEREENYSDHSILIAEFELFQVGG
;
A
#
# COMPACT_ATOMS: atom_id res chain seq x y z
N MET A 1 -4.33 -12.49 -14.31
CA MET A 1 -3.37 -11.67 -15.09
C MET A 1 -4.10 -10.64 -15.92
N GLN A 2 -4.75 -11.01 -17.03
CA GLN A 2 -5.57 -10.07 -17.81
C GLN A 2 -6.67 -9.42 -16.95
N GLN A 3 -7.35 -10.19 -16.11
CA GLN A 3 -8.36 -9.67 -15.19
C GLN A 3 -7.82 -8.67 -14.14
N ILE A 4 -6.59 -8.89 -13.65
CA ILE A 4 -5.95 -7.96 -12.68
C ILE A 4 -5.58 -6.66 -13.39
N SER A 5 -5.00 -6.74 -14.60
CA SER A 5 -4.76 -5.53 -15.38
C SER A 5 -6.07 -4.80 -15.68
N ASP A 6 -7.12 -5.50 -16.11
CA ASP A 6 -8.39 -4.88 -16.48
C ASP A 6 -9.04 -4.18 -15.28
N ALA A 7 -8.98 -4.78 -14.09
CA ALA A 7 -9.43 -4.17 -12.85
C ALA A 7 -8.66 -2.88 -12.52
N ILE A 8 -7.32 -2.89 -12.61
CA ILE A 8 -6.51 -1.69 -12.38
C ILE A 8 -6.83 -0.60 -13.42
N LEU A 9 -6.98 -0.99 -14.69
CA LEU A 9 -7.32 -0.08 -15.79
C LEU A 9 -8.69 0.57 -15.61
N PHE A 10 -9.65 -0.17 -15.04
CA PHE A 10 -11.01 0.32 -14.80
C PHE A 10 -11.03 1.50 -13.83
N HIS A 11 -10.24 1.45 -12.76
CA HIS A 11 -10.21 2.49 -11.72
C HIS A 11 -9.46 3.77 -12.13
N GLN A 12 -8.64 3.71 -13.19
CA GLN A 12 -7.96 4.88 -13.77
C GLN A 12 -7.16 5.74 -12.76
N ALA A 13 -6.61 5.13 -11.70
CA ALA A 13 -5.88 5.85 -10.66
C ALA A 13 -4.58 6.48 -11.19
N ASP A 14 -4.23 7.68 -10.72
CA ASP A 14 -2.98 8.36 -11.10
C ASP A 14 -1.72 7.63 -10.63
N LEU A 15 -1.82 6.95 -9.48
CA LEU A 15 -0.77 6.17 -8.87
C LEU A 15 -1.34 4.82 -8.38
N VAL A 16 -0.63 3.75 -8.68
CA VAL A 16 -0.98 2.37 -8.28
C VAL A 16 0.18 1.77 -7.51
N VAL A 17 -0.11 1.20 -6.34
CA VAL A 17 0.82 0.39 -5.54
C VAL A 17 0.29 -1.03 -5.48
N LEU A 18 1.03 -1.98 -6.02
CA LEU A 18 0.69 -3.40 -5.99
C LEU A 18 1.60 -4.14 -5.02
N THR A 19 0.98 -4.85 -4.08
CA THR A 19 1.63 -5.82 -3.20
C THR A 19 1.65 -7.20 -3.86
N GLU A 20 2.45 -8.09 -3.28
CA GLU A 20 2.64 -9.46 -3.80
C GLU A 20 3.08 -9.57 -5.27
N TYR A 21 3.67 -8.50 -5.81
CA TYR A 21 4.19 -8.50 -7.17
C TYR A 21 5.32 -9.53 -7.30
N LYS A 22 5.33 -10.24 -8.43
CA LYS A 22 6.36 -11.24 -8.75
C LYS A 22 7.00 -10.90 -10.08
N ASP A 23 8.33 -10.88 -10.11
CA ASP A 23 9.09 -10.51 -11.30
C ASP A 23 9.34 -11.72 -12.22
N HIS A 24 8.23 -12.30 -12.70
CA HIS A 24 8.21 -13.36 -13.71
C HIS A 24 7.36 -12.92 -14.91
N GLU A 25 7.24 -13.78 -15.93
CA GLU A 25 6.54 -13.49 -17.19
C GLU A 25 5.20 -12.77 -16.99
N ALA A 26 4.34 -13.27 -16.11
CA ALA A 26 3.08 -12.63 -15.79
C ALA A 26 3.25 -11.21 -15.19
N GLY A 27 4.02 -11.00 -14.11
CA GLY A 27 4.24 -9.66 -13.56
C GLY A 27 4.85 -8.67 -14.57
N MET A 28 5.82 -9.12 -15.37
CA MET A 28 6.39 -8.31 -16.46
C MET A 28 5.33 -7.96 -17.51
N GLY A 29 4.43 -8.89 -17.84
CA GLY A 29 3.27 -8.66 -18.70
C GLY A 29 2.34 -7.58 -18.13
N LEU A 30 2.02 -7.64 -16.84
CA LEU A 30 1.20 -6.65 -16.16
C LEU A 30 1.85 -5.26 -16.22
N MET A 31 3.13 -5.15 -15.85
CA MET A 31 3.87 -3.89 -15.92
C MET A 31 3.87 -3.32 -17.35
N LYS A 32 4.03 -4.18 -18.36
CA LYS A 32 3.95 -3.77 -19.78
C LYS A 32 2.56 -3.25 -20.14
N THR A 33 1.49 -3.92 -19.71
CA THR A 33 0.10 -3.47 -19.95
C THR A 33 -0.14 -2.10 -19.31
N LEU A 34 0.28 -1.89 -18.07
CA LEU A 34 0.13 -0.60 -17.39
C LEU A 34 0.90 0.52 -18.13
N LYS A 35 2.14 0.27 -18.56
CA LYS A 35 2.90 1.22 -19.38
C LYS A 35 2.18 1.58 -20.68
N GLN A 36 1.62 0.60 -21.36
CA GLN A 36 0.90 0.81 -22.62
C GLN A 36 -0.40 1.58 -22.42
N ALA A 37 -0.98 1.53 -21.23
CA ALA A 37 -2.23 2.21 -20.91
C ALA A 37 -2.04 3.63 -20.32
N GLY A 38 -0.81 4.09 -20.10
CA GLY A 38 -0.53 5.49 -19.72
C GLY A 38 0.29 5.67 -18.44
N TRP A 39 0.45 4.62 -17.62
CA TRP A 39 1.35 4.64 -16.45
C TRP A 39 2.81 4.53 -16.90
N SER A 40 3.31 5.65 -17.42
CA SER A 40 4.62 5.72 -18.09
C SER A 40 5.80 5.51 -17.13
N TYR A 41 5.58 5.75 -15.84
CA TYR A 41 6.61 5.61 -14.80
C TYR A 41 6.28 4.39 -13.94
N THR A 42 7.18 3.41 -13.92
CA THR A 42 6.98 2.17 -13.15
C THR A 42 8.24 1.80 -12.39
N LEU A 43 8.08 1.24 -11.20
CA LEU A 43 9.16 0.76 -10.36
C LEU A 43 8.81 -0.63 -9.80
N SER A 44 9.55 -1.64 -10.23
CA SER A 44 9.53 -2.99 -9.63
C SER A 44 10.56 -3.04 -8.50
N SER A 45 10.24 -3.77 -7.43
CA SER A 45 11.18 -4.05 -6.35
C SER A 45 12.19 -5.15 -6.63
N GLU A 46 12.16 -5.72 -7.83
CA GLU A 46 13.01 -6.82 -8.27
C GLU A 46 13.10 -7.91 -7.18
N PRO A 47 11.94 -8.44 -6.71
CA PRO A 47 11.92 -9.43 -5.65
C PRO A 47 12.67 -10.69 -6.08
N PRO A 48 13.35 -11.38 -5.14
CA PRO A 48 13.92 -12.69 -5.43
C PRO A 48 12.87 -13.68 -5.96
N ASN A 49 13.32 -14.71 -6.67
CA ASN A 49 12.42 -15.70 -7.25
C ASN A 49 11.52 -16.34 -6.17
N LYS A 50 10.21 -16.39 -6.45
CA LYS A 50 9.14 -16.88 -5.56
C LYS A 50 8.88 -16.03 -4.31
N GLU A 51 9.48 -14.85 -4.20
CA GLU A 51 9.18 -13.92 -3.13
C GLU A 51 8.21 -12.83 -3.59
N ASN A 52 7.40 -12.33 -2.65
CA ASN A 52 6.45 -11.26 -2.86
C ASN A 52 7.19 -9.92 -2.80
N GLY A 53 7.07 -9.09 -3.84
CA GLY A 53 7.60 -7.75 -3.90
C GLY A 53 6.53 -6.69 -4.12
N LEU A 54 6.96 -5.54 -4.65
CA LEU A 54 6.12 -4.38 -4.93
C LEU A 54 6.27 -3.98 -6.40
N LEU A 55 5.18 -3.48 -6.98
CA LEU A 55 5.19 -2.72 -8.21
C LEU A 55 4.47 -1.40 -7.96
N ILE A 56 5.15 -0.28 -8.22
CA ILE A 56 4.55 1.06 -8.22
C ILE A 56 4.44 1.53 -9.68
N ALA A 57 3.28 2.04 -10.07
CA ALA A 57 3.02 2.58 -11.41
C ALA A 57 2.35 3.96 -11.30
N SER A 58 2.81 4.92 -12.08
CA SER A 58 2.37 6.33 -11.99
C SER A 58 2.22 6.93 -13.39
N VAL A 59 1.21 7.79 -13.55
CA VAL A 59 1.10 8.67 -14.72
C VAL A 59 2.08 9.86 -14.61
N TYR A 60 2.49 10.21 -13.39
CA TYR A 60 3.43 11.30 -13.11
C TYR A 60 4.88 10.79 -12.90
N PRO A 61 5.90 11.58 -13.29
CA PRO A 61 7.29 11.27 -12.98
C PRO A 61 7.54 11.20 -11.47
N PHE A 62 8.37 10.26 -11.04
CA PHE A 62 8.80 10.13 -9.66
C PHE A 62 10.28 9.79 -9.55
N GLU A 63 10.85 10.08 -8.38
CA GLU A 63 12.18 9.66 -7.96
C GLU A 63 12.05 8.45 -7.03
N ALA A 64 12.87 7.42 -7.25
CA ALA A 64 12.88 6.23 -6.41
C ALA A 64 13.92 6.35 -5.28
N HIS A 65 13.53 5.97 -4.07
CA HIS A 65 14.43 5.90 -2.92
C HIS A 65 14.69 4.44 -2.54
N ALA A 66 15.97 4.13 -2.29
CA ALA A 66 16.35 2.81 -1.82
C ALA A 66 15.79 2.54 -0.42
N ALA A 67 15.37 1.30 -0.17
CA ALA A 67 14.98 0.87 1.16
C ALA A 67 16.14 1.08 2.16
N PRO A 68 15.85 1.48 3.42
CA PRO A 68 16.87 1.77 4.42
C PRO A 68 17.56 0.50 4.99
N PHE A 69 17.21 -0.68 4.49
CA PHE A 69 17.73 -1.97 4.93
C PHE A 69 17.94 -2.93 3.76
N SER A 70 18.69 -4.01 4.02
CA SER A 70 19.11 -4.96 2.97
C SER A 70 18.07 -6.05 2.67
N LYS A 71 18.29 -6.80 1.57
CA LYS A 71 17.47 -7.96 1.18
C LYS A 71 17.38 -9.04 2.28
N LYS A 72 18.36 -9.12 3.20
CA LYS A 72 18.30 -10.04 4.37
C LYS A 72 17.12 -9.75 5.30
N HIS A 73 16.63 -8.51 5.30
CA HIS A 73 15.45 -8.07 6.05
C HIS A 73 14.24 -7.87 5.13
N GLY A 74 14.22 -8.43 3.92
CA GLY A 74 13.07 -8.35 3.04
C GLY A 74 12.88 -7.00 2.35
N SER A 75 13.95 -6.25 2.05
CA SER A 75 13.88 -4.90 1.46
C SER A 75 13.13 -4.78 0.13
N HIS A 76 12.87 -5.89 -0.57
CA HIS A 76 12.04 -5.92 -1.77
C HIS A 76 10.53 -5.74 -1.46
N ARG A 77 10.15 -5.67 -0.19
CA ARG A 77 8.78 -5.38 0.28
C ARG A 77 8.61 -3.95 0.80
N TRP A 78 9.57 -3.08 0.47
CA TRP A 78 9.62 -1.68 0.89
C TRP A 78 10.09 -0.82 -0.26
N HIS A 79 9.23 0.05 -0.79
CA HIS A 79 9.56 0.96 -1.88
C HIS A 79 9.02 2.35 -1.63
N GLU A 80 9.92 3.31 -1.53
CA GLU A 80 9.57 4.71 -1.40
C GLU A 80 9.81 5.41 -2.74
N ILE A 81 8.84 6.20 -3.16
CA ILE A 81 8.98 7.15 -4.26
C ILE A 81 8.66 8.55 -3.78
N TYR A 82 9.21 9.54 -4.48
CA TYR A 82 8.87 10.94 -4.33
C TYR A 82 8.29 11.47 -5.64
N LEU A 83 7.13 12.09 -5.59
CA LEU A 83 6.42 12.73 -6.70
C LEU A 83 6.68 14.24 -6.66
N PRO A 84 7.64 14.78 -7.45
CA PRO A 84 8.03 16.19 -7.34
C PRO A 84 6.88 17.14 -7.67
N SER A 85 6.00 16.74 -8.58
CA SER A 85 4.84 17.54 -8.98
C SER A 85 3.89 17.85 -7.83
N PHE A 86 3.88 17.06 -6.74
CA PHE A 86 2.97 17.26 -5.61
C PHE A 86 3.66 17.46 -4.28
N ASP A 87 5.00 17.48 -4.28
CA ASP A 87 5.84 17.39 -3.08
C ASP A 87 5.39 16.23 -2.17
N LEU A 88 5.17 15.04 -2.77
CA LEU A 88 4.53 13.91 -2.11
C LEU A 88 5.46 12.70 -2.02
N ASN A 89 5.67 12.20 -0.80
CA ASN A 89 6.36 10.93 -0.55
C ASN A 89 5.34 9.79 -0.46
N VAL A 90 5.57 8.70 -1.19
CA VAL A 90 4.72 7.51 -1.14
C VAL A 90 5.59 6.31 -0.80
N LEU A 91 5.31 5.71 0.36
CA LEU A 91 5.93 4.45 0.76
C LEU A 91 4.94 3.30 0.51
N GLY A 92 5.25 2.46 -0.47
CA GLY A 92 4.63 1.16 -0.64
C GLY A 92 5.26 0.11 0.28
N ILE A 93 4.44 -0.68 0.97
CA ILE A 93 4.88 -1.79 1.82
C ILE A 93 4.08 -3.06 1.61
N HIS A 94 4.73 -4.20 1.89
CA HIS A 94 4.07 -5.47 2.10
C HIS A 94 4.68 -6.13 3.34
N VAL A 95 4.07 -5.91 4.50
CA VAL A 95 4.56 -6.42 5.77
C VAL A 95 4.44 -7.95 5.78
N PRO A 96 5.50 -8.71 6.14
CA PRO A 96 5.42 -10.15 6.16
C PRO A 96 4.36 -10.65 7.15
N ASN A 97 3.72 -11.77 6.82
CA ASN A 97 2.86 -12.46 7.78
C ASN A 97 3.69 -13.09 8.91
N VAL A 98 3.05 -13.44 10.03
CA VAL A 98 3.70 -13.91 11.27
C VAL A 98 4.54 -15.19 11.06
N ASN A 99 4.18 -15.99 10.07
CA ASN A 99 4.79 -17.28 9.78
C ASN A 99 5.75 -17.23 8.57
N GLU A 100 6.04 -16.05 8.04
CA GLU A 100 7.00 -15.88 6.96
C GLU A 100 8.44 -15.75 7.48
N THR A 101 9.40 -15.87 6.56
CA THR A 101 10.84 -15.81 6.84
C THR A 101 11.29 -14.46 7.39
N TYR A 102 10.63 -13.37 7.02
CA TYR A 102 11.03 -12.01 7.38
C TYR A 102 10.39 -11.56 8.70
N ASP A 103 11.16 -10.83 9.50
CA ASP A 103 10.71 -10.39 10.82
C ASP A 103 9.67 -9.27 10.71
N LYS A 104 8.41 -9.62 10.99
CA LYS A 104 7.28 -8.69 11.05
C LYS A 104 7.48 -7.55 12.07
N ARG A 105 8.14 -7.84 13.19
CA ARG A 105 8.46 -6.81 14.21
C ARG A 105 9.43 -5.78 13.63
N PHE A 106 10.47 -6.24 12.96
CA PHE A 106 11.46 -5.36 12.31
C PHE A 106 10.78 -4.40 11.33
N PHE A 107 9.84 -4.89 10.51
CA PHE A 107 9.06 -4.02 9.61
C PHE A 107 8.26 -2.97 10.39
N GLY A 108 7.56 -3.35 11.46
CA GLY A 108 6.81 -2.40 12.30
C GLY A 108 7.70 -1.30 12.90
N GLU A 109 8.91 -1.65 13.34
CA GLU A 109 9.89 -0.68 13.82
C GLU A 109 10.36 0.28 12.72
N GLU A 110 10.64 -0.22 11.51
CA GLU A 110 11.05 0.60 10.37
C GLU A 110 9.93 1.52 9.87
N ILE A 111 8.67 1.04 9.83
CA ILE A 111 7.50 1.86 9.51
C ILE A 111 7.37 3.01 10.51
N THR A 112 7.53 2.73 11.80
CA THR A 112 7.45 3.77 12.84
C THR A 112 8.58 4.80 12.70
N ARG A 113 9.81 4.34 12.38
CA ARG A 113 10.95 5.24 12.09
C ARG A 113 10.71 6.09 10.85
N TYR A 114 10.13 5.52 9.80
CA TYR A 114 9.73 6.25 8.60
C TYR A 114 8.69 7.33 8.93
N ALA A 115 7.61 6.92 9.61
CA ALA A 115 6.52 7.80 10.01
C ALA A 115 7.02 8.99 10.84
N TYR A 116 7.94 8.75 11.77
CA TYR A 116 8.58 9.81 12.55
C TYR A 116 9.39 10.80 11.68
N ARG A 117 10.19 10.29 10.73
CA ARG A 117 11.01 11.13 9.84
C ARG A 117 10.17 11.97 8.88
N ARG A 118 9.05 11.44 8.40
CA ARG A 118 8.17 12.04 7.38
C ARG A 118 6.97 12.79 7.94
N ARG A 119 6.83 12.91 9.27
CA ARG A 119 5.64 13.49 9.91
C ARG A 119 5.29 14.93 9.47
N ASN A 120 6.28 15.70 9.03
CA ASN A 120 6.09 17.08 8.58
C ASN A 120 5.99 17.21 7.06
N ASP A 121 6.31 16.14 6.32
CA ASP A 121 6.26 16.11 4.87
C ASP A 121 4.84 15.68 4.45
N ARG A 122 4.40 16.01 3.23
CA ARG A 122 3.27 15.28 2.63
C ARG A 122 3.75 13.88 2.33
N ALA A 123 3.24 12.90 3.08
CA ALA A 123 3.67 11.53 2.98
C ALA A 123 2.52 10.57 3.22
N MET A 124 2.54 9.43 2.53
CA MET A 124 1.63 8.32 2.78
C MET A 124 2.40 7.00 2.88
N ILE A 125 1.85 6.07 3.67
CA ILE A 125 2.30 4.69 3.78
C ILE A 125 1.15 3.81 3.31
N VAL A 126 1.36 3.04 2.25
CA VAL A 126 0.31 2.31 1.53
C VAL A 126 0.69 0.85 1.35
N GLY A 127 -0.27 -0.04 1.58
CA GLY A 127 -0.15 -1.45 1.24
C GLY A 127 -0.67 -2.38 2.33
N ASP A 128 -0.23 -3.63 2.28
CA ASP A 128 -0.69 -4.69 3.16
C ASP A 128 0.18 -4.77 4.42
N PHE A 129 -0.43 -4.49 5.57
CA PHE A 129 0.22 -4.55 6.88
C PHE A 129 0.19 -5.96 7.49
N ASN A 130 -0.56 -6.90 6.90
CA ASN A 130 -0.84 -8.24 7.41
C ASN A 130 -1.28 -8.23 8.88
N THR A 131 -1.83 -7.10 9.35
CA THR A 131 -2.15 -6.80 10.75
C THR A 131 -3.34 -5.89 10.78
N ALA A 132 -4.35 -6.24 11.55
CA ALA A 132 -5.50 -5.39 11.80
C ALA A 132 -5.25 -4.48 13.01
N ARG A 133 -5.87 -3.29 13.00
CA ARG A 133 -5.92 -2.43 14.18
C ARG A 133 -6.64 -3.11 15.37
N PRO A 134 -6.38 -2.69 16.62
CA PRO A 134 -7.04 -3.27 17.80
C PRO A 134 -8.56 -3.02 17.91
N ASP A 135 -9.06 -1.99 17.25
CA ASP A 135 -10.48 -1.61 17.18
C ASP A 135 -11.24 -2.29 16.03
N GLU A 136 -10.54 -2.99 15.13
CA GLU A 136 -11.14 -3.85 14.10
C GLU A 136 -11.80 -5.10 14.70
N LYS A 137 -12.32 -5.99 13.85
CA LYS A 137 -12.91 -7.27 14.26
C LYS A 137 -12.06 -8.01 15.31
N SER A 138 -12.68 -8.51 16.39
CA SER A 138 -11.98 -9.14 17.52
C SER A 138 -11.14 -10.36 17.15
N SER A 139 -11.56 -11.12 16.14
CA SER A 139 -10.85 -12.29 15.63
C SER A 139 -9.74 -11.97 14.62
N ALA A 140 -9.48 -10.69 14.34
CA ALA A 140 -8.50 -10.28 13.34
C ALA A 140 -7.05 -10.52 13.81
N PRO A 141 -6.10 -10.73 12.88
CA PRO A 141 -4.69 -10.89 13.23
C PRO A 141 -4.13 -9.57 13.76
N ARG A 142 -3.78 -9.50 15.05
CA ARG A 142 -3.34 -8.26 15.71
C ARG A 142 -1.89 -8.29 16.19
N LYS A 143 -1.13 -9.33 15.82
CA LYS A 143 0.27 -9.44 16.25
C LYS A 143 1.04 -8.26 15.64
N PHE A 144 1.67 -7.46 16.50
CA PHE A 144 2.37 -6.22 16.15
C PHE A 144 1.46 -5.05 15.72
N SER A 145 0.18 -5.07 16.10
CA SER A 145 -0.75 -3.95 15.91
C SER A 145 -0.39 -2.70 16.73
N ASP A 146 0.46 -2.84 17.74
CA ASP A 146 1.02 -1.73 18.52
C ASP A 146 1.84 -0.75 17.67
N TYR A 147 2.43 -1.19 16.55
CA TYR A 147 3.07 -0.26 15.61
C TYR A 147 2.06 0.58 14.84
N ILE A 148 0.90 0.02 14.48
CA ILE A 148 -0.18 0.82 13.89
C ILE A 148 -0.67 1.86 14.91
N MET A 149 -0.82 1.48 16.18
CA MET A 149 -1.19 2.44 17.22
C MET A 149 -0.15 3.54 17.39
N GLN A 150 1.15 3.23 17.32
CA GLN A 150 2.22 4.23 17.35
C GLN A 150 2.15 5.22 16.17
N LEU A 151 1.70 4.78 14.99
CA LEU A 151 1.46 5.68 13.86
C LEU A 151 0.34 6.68 14.19
N LEU A 152 -0.79 6.17 14.67
CA LEU A 152 -1.96 6.98 15.06
C LEU A 152 -1.61 7.96 16.19
N GLU A 153 -0.92 7.51 17.23
CA GLU A 153 -0.41 8.34 18.33
C GLU A 153 0.60 9.39 17.85
N GLY A 154 1.34 9.08 16.77
CA GLY A 154 2.24 9.99 16.07
C GLY A 154 1.53 11.01 15.17
N GLY A 155 0.19 11.02 15.14
CA GLY A 155 -0.63 11.93 14.35
C GLY A 155 -0.89 11.49 12.90
N TRP A 156 -0.48 10.28 12.53
CA TRP A 156 -0.84 9.73 11.22
C TRP A 156 -2.32 9.35 11.19
N THR A 157 -2.96 9.56 10.05
CA THR A 157 -4.38 9.32 9.85
C THR A 157 -4.58 8.05 9.02
N ASP A 158 -5.46 7.15 9.46
CA ASP A 158 -5.94 6.03 8.65
C ASP A 158 -7.03 6.54 7.71
N ALA A 159 -6.77 6.52 6.40
CA ALA A 159 -7.66 7.13 5.41
C ALA A 159 -9.07 6.52 5.41
N TRP A 160 -9.20 5.20 5.62
CA TRP A 160 -10.51 4.55 5.64
C TRP A 160 -11.33 5.03 6.85
N LYS A 161 -10.73 4.99 8.04
CA LYS A 161 -11.39 5.37 9.29
C LYS A 161 -11.69 6.87 9.37
N ASP A 162 -10.92 7.70 8.66
CA ASP A 162 -11.18 9.15 8.56
C ASP A 162 -12.51 9.44 7.84
N ILE A 163 -12.78 8.73 6.74
CA ILE A 163 -14.01 8.90 5.94
C ILE A 163 -15.19 8.11 6.52
N HIS A 164 -14.95 6.86 6.94
CA HIS A 164 -16.01 5.90 7.27
C HIS A 164 -16.25 5.71 8.78
N GLY A 165 -15.47 6.37 9.63
CA GLY A 165 -15.58 6.25 11.09
C GLY A 165 -15.44 4.80 11.54
N GLU A 166 -16.36 4.32 12.40
CA GLU A 166 -16.30 2.96 12.93
C GLU A 166 -16.88 1.87 12.02
N ASN A 167 -17.24 2.20 10.78
CA ASN A 167 -17.75 1.21 9.84
C ASN A 167 -16.69 0.14 9.56
N LEU A 168 -17.09 -1.11 9.73
CA LEU A 168 -16.26 -2.27 9.41
C LEU A 168 -16.45 -2.62 7.94
N ASP A 169 -15.33 -2.68 7.24
CA ASP A 169 -15.22 -3.31 5.93
C ASP A 169 -13.88 -4.04 5.87
N TYR A 170 -13.74 -4.97 4.95
CA TYR A 170 -12.62 -5.89 4.93
C TYR A 170 -11.93 -5.83 3.58
N SER A 171 -10.63 -5.59 3.63
CA SER A 171 -9.77 -5.61 2.45
C SER A 171 -9.43 -7.04 2.03
N TRP A 172 -9.37 -7.99 2.96
CA TRP A 172 -9.00 -9.38 2.68
C TRP A 172 -10.04 -10.38 3.15
N PHE A 173 -10.29 -11.46 2.39
CA PHE A 173 -11.08 -12.62 2.85
C PHE A 173 -10.33 -13.94 2.72
N SER A 174 -10.34 -14.71 3.80
CA SER A 174 -9.93 -16.11 3.75
C SER A 174 -10.89 -16.96 2.91
N HIS A 175 -10.36 -18.06 2.38
CA HIS A 175 -11.12 -19.17 1.80
C HIS A 175 -12.22 -19.74 2.72
N LYS A 176 -12.18 -19.43 4.02
CA LYS A 176 -13.19 -19.83 5.03
C LYS A 176 -14.27 -18.76 5.24
N GLN A 177 -14.41 -17.79 4.33
CA GLN A 177 -15.39 -16.71 4.39
C GLN A 177 -15.26 -15.84 5.65
N ASN A 178 -14.01 -15.61 6.07
CA ASN A 178 -13.69 -14.72 7.19
C ASN A 178 -12.85 -13.55 6.68
N GLY A 179 -13.39 -12.33 6.82
CA GLY A 179 -12.78 -11.10 6.33
C GLY A 179 -12.07 -10.28 7.42
N PHE A 180 -11.01 -9.58 7.02
CA PHE A 180 -10.20 -8.67 7.84
C PHE A 180 -9.79 -7.42 7.05
N HIS A 181 -9.60 -6.31 7.77
CA HIS A 181 -9.01 -5.07 7.25
C HIS A 181 -7.50 -5.10 7.50
N LEU A 182 -6.72 -5.33 6.45
CA LEU A 182 -5.26 -5.53 6.50
C LEU A 182 -4.48 -4.56 5.60
N ASP A 183 -5.16 -3.97 4.61
CA ASP A 183 -4.60 -3.04 3.64
C ASP A 183 -4.96 -1.62 4.06
N TYR A 184 -3.96 -0.74 4.15
CA TYR A 184 -4.14 0.60 4.67
C TYR A 184 -3.50 1.65 3.76
N VAL A 185 -4.04 2.87 3.85
CA VAL A 185 -3.41 4.12 3.43
C VAL A 185 -3.29 4.99 4.68
N PHE A 186 -2.10 5.07 5.26
CA PHE A 186 -1.83 6.00 6.36
C PHE A 186 -1.27 7.31 5.83
N LEU A 187 -1.79 8.43 6.30
CA LEU A 187 -1.47 9.79 5.85
C LEU A 187 -0.73 10.56 6.93
N SER A 188 0.33 11.26 6.56
CA SER A 188 0.99 12.19 7.47
C SER A 188 0.05 13.36 7.83
N PRO A 189 0.29 14.04 8.96
CA PRO A 189 -0.46 15.26 9.32
C PRO A 189 -0.52 16.33 8.23
N SER A 190 0.54 16.47 7.42
CA SER A 190 0.60 17.45 6.34
C SER A 190 -0.21 17.05 5.09
N LEU A 191 -0.63 15.78 4.99
CA LEU A 191 -1.37 15.24 3.86
C LEU A 191 -2.85 14.98 4.18
N SER A 192 -3.19 14.60 5.41
CA SER A 192 -4.53 14.09 5.77
C SER A 192 -5.69 15.00 5.34
N ASN A 193 -5.57 16.32 5.49
CA ASN A 193 -6.61 17.27 5.10
C ASN A 193 -6.87 17.39 3.58
N HIS A 194 -6.10 16.68 2.75
CA HIS A 194 -6.30 16.64 1.29
C HIS A 194 -7.04 15.36 0.85
N LEU A 195 -7.31 14.42 1.76
CA LEU A 195 -8.12 13.24 1.47
C LEU A 195 -9.57 13.67 1.21
N THR A 196 -10.14 13.24 0.10
CA THR A 196 -11.52 13.56 -0.28
C THR A 196 -12.46 12.37 -0.16
N ASP A 197 -11.97 11.16 -0.46
CA ASP A 197 -12.75 9.94 -0.35
C ASP A 197 -11.86 8.70 -0.21
N THR A 198 -12.45 7.61 0.28
CA THR A 198 -11.84 6.28 0.24
C THR A 198 -12.90 5.20 -0.01
N GLN A 199 -12.54 4.15 -0.73
CA GLN A 199 -13.45 3.03 -0.99
C GLN A 199 -12.70 1.71 -1.18
N PHE A 200 -13.35 0.61 -0.86
CA PHE A 200 -12.92 -0.71 -1.28
C PHE A 200 -13.64 -1.11 -2.56
N SER A 201 -12.89 -1.48 -3.60
CA SER A 201 -13.43 -2.28 -4.70
C SER A 201 -13.33 -3.75 -4.31
N HIS A 202 -14.48 -4.38 -4.10
CA HIS A 202 -14.57 -5.81 -3.79
C HIS A 202 -14.66 -6.70 -5.03
N HIS A 203 -14.84 -6.11 -6.22
CA HIS A 203 -15.04 -6.84 -7.47
C HIS A 203 -13.93 -7.88 -7.71
N GLU A 204 -12.67 -7.47 -7.48
CA GLU A 204 -11.49 -8.31 -7.69
C GLU A 204 -11.50 -9.56 -6.80
N ARG A 205 -12.05 -9.41 -5.59
CA ARG A 205 -12.19 -10.48 -4.62
C ARG A 205 -13.38 -11.38 -4.93
N GLU A 206 -14.53 -10.79 -5.22
CA GLU A 206 -15.77 -11.52 -5.50
C GLU A 206 -15.70 -12.34 -6.79
N GLU A 207 -14.96 -11.85 -7.78
CA GLU A 207 -14.66 -12.59 -9.02
C GLU A 207 -13.44 -13.51 -8.92
N ASN A 208 -12.81 -13.62 -7.74
CA ASN A 208 -11.64 -14.48 -7.45
C ASN A 208 -10.38 -14.16 -8.28
N TYR A 209 -10.14 -12.89 -8.59
CA TYR A 209 -8.89 -12.43 -9.20
C TYR A 209 -7.78 -12.24 -8.16
N SER A 210 -8.18 -11.89 -6.93
CA SER A 210 -7.37 -11.77 -5.73
C SER A 210 -8.22 -12.20 -4.52
N ASP A 211 -7.59 -12.50 -3.38
CA ASP A 211 -8.27 -12.60 -2.09
C ASP A 211 -8.35 -11.23 -1.36
N HIS A 212 -7.71 -10.21 -1.93
CA HIS A 212 -7.79 -8.81 -1.52
C HIS A 212 -8.73 -7.99 -2.43
N SER A 213 -9.31 -6.96 -1.83
CA SER A 213 -10.00 -5.84 -2.46
C SER A 213 -9.02 -4.71 -2.73
N ILE A 214 -9.28 -3.91 -3.77
CA ILE A 214 -8.48 -2.71 -4.01
C ILE A 214 -8.93 -1.63 -3.01
N LEU A 215 -7.99 -1.06 -2.27
CA LEU A 215 -8.22 0.17 -1.49
C LEU A 215 -7.91 1.38 -2.38
N ILE A 216 -8.92 2.21 -2.61
CA ILE A 216 -8.82 3.44 -3.40
C ILE A 216 -8.90 4.61 -2.41
N ALA A 217 -7.99 5.57 -2.58
CA ALA A 217 -8.00 6.83 -1.83
C ALA A 217 -7.86 7.98 -2.81
N GLU A 218 -8.76 8.96 -2.70
CA GLU A 218 -8.81 10.14 -3.57
C GLU A 218 -8.32 11.36 -2.82
N PHE A 219 -7.58 12.23 -3.52
CA PHE A 219 -6.98 13.42 -2.92
C PHE A 219 -7.16 14.64 -3.82
N GLU A 220 -7.40 15.79 -3.19
CA GLU A 220 -7.32 17.09 -3.86
C GLU A 220 -5.93 17.70 -3.64
N LEU A 221 -5.03 17.48 -4.59
CA LEU A 221 -3.65 18.00 -4.56
C LEU A 221 -3.39 18.99 -5.69
N PHE A 222 -2.76 20.12 -5.35
CA PHE A 222 -2.29 21.09 -6.33
C PHE A 222 -0.86 20.77 -6.74
N GLN A 223 -0.57 20.93 -8.04
CA GLN A 223 0.80 20.80 -8.52
C GLN A 223 1.69 21.93 -7.97
N VAL A 224 2.90 21.58 -7.55
CA VAL A 224 3.90 22.54 -7.08
C VAL A 224 4.50 23.27 -8.28
N GLY A 225 4.39 24.60 -8.29
CA GLY A 225 5.02 25.44 -9.32
C GLY A 225 4.17 25.67 -10.59
N GLY A 226 2.86 25.46 -10.53
CA GLY A 226 1.88 25.94 -11.51
C GLY A 226 1.39 27.36 -11.24
#